data_AF-A0A6P8QHN8-F1
#
_entry.id   AF-A0A6P8QHN8-F1
#
_cell.length_a   1.000
_cell.length_b   1.000
_cell.length_c   1.000
_cell.angle_alpha   90.00
_cell.angle_beta   90.00
_cell.angle_gamma   90.00
#
_symmetry.space_group_name_H-M   'P 1'
#
loop_
_entity.id
_entity.type
_entity.pdbx_description
1 polymer ?
#
loop_
_entity_poly.entity_id
_entity_poly.type
_entity_poly.pdbx_seq_one_letter_code
_entity_poly.pdbx_strand_id
1 'polypeptide(L)'
;MAPSRYCVPGERLCNIEECSAGSGTYCKHGYVFASLSGYLVRKSENGMLPVLSVVRETESQLLPDVGAVVTCKVCSINSRFAKVQILYIGSTPLKNTFRGTIRKEDIRATEKDKVEVYKCFRPGDIVLAKVISLGDVQSNYLLTTAENELGVVVARSEAGKKKSCEVHTRIIAHKHISLAQHDKSPL
;
A
#
# COMPACT_ATOMS: atom_id res chain seq x y z
N MET A 1 17.24 1.64 25.46
CA MET A 1 15.80 1.30 25.38
C MET A 1 15.27 1.22 26.80
N ALA A 2 14.31 2.07 27.16
CA ALA A 2 13.65 1.96 28.47
C ALA A 2 12.96 0.59 28.58
N PRO A 3 12.81 0.02 29.79
CA PRO A 3 12.17 -1.28 29.95
C PRO A 3 10.74 -1.23 29.41
N SER A 4 10.49 -1.99 28.34
CA SER A 4 9.16 -2.17 27.78
C SER A 4 8.31 -2.91 28.82
N ARG A 5 7.40 -2.20 29.48
CA ARG A 5 6.45 -2.83 30.39
C ARG A 5 5.42 -3.60 29.56
N TYR A 6 5.45 -4.92 29.68
CA TYR A 6 4.41 -5.76 29.11
C TYR A 6 3.15 -5.71 29.98
N CYS A 7 2.01 -5.83 29.34
CA CYS A 7 0.71 -5.83 29.99
C CYS A 7 -0.18 -6.92 29.41
N VAL A 8 -1.11 -7.40 30.24
CA VAL A 8 -2.10 -8.42 29.89
C VAL A 8 -3.51 -7.81 29.87
N PRO A 9 -4.44 -8.34 29.06
CA PRO A 9 -5.83 -7.90 29.07
C PRO A 9 -6.42 -7.96 30.48
N GLY A 10 -7.02 -6.87 30.95
CA GLY A 10 -7.57 -6.73 32.29
C GLY A 10 -6.61 -6.14 33.33
N GLU A 11 -5.35 -5.90 33.00
CA GLU A 11 -4.42 -5.21 33.90
C GLU A 11 -4.81 -3.73 34.07
N ARG A 12 -4.80 -3.25 35.32
CA ARG A 12 -5.05 -1.84 35.65
C ARG A 12 -3.79 -1.02 35.42
N LEU A 13 -3.91 0.02 34.58
CA LEU A 13 -2.76 0.85 34.16
C LEU A 13 -2.67 2.16 34.95
N CYS A 14 -3.72 2.99 34.92
CA CYS A 14 -3.76 4.32 35.56
C CYS A 14 -5.19 4.78 35.83
N ASN A 15 -5.32 5.88 36.57
CA ASN A 15 -6.58 6.60 36.75
C ASN A 15 -6.89 7.47 35.52
N ILE A 16 -8.17 7.71 35.26
CA ILE A 16 -8.62 8.54 34.14
C ILE A 16 -8.20 10.02 34.27
N GLU A 17 -7.92 10.48 35.48
CA GLU A 17 -7.46 11.85 35.78
C GLU A 17 -5.97 12.04 35.48
N GLU A 18 -5.18 10.96 35.50
CA GLU A 18 -3.73 11.00 35.31
C GLU A 18 -3.32 10.61 33.88
N CYS A 19 -4.17 9.89 33.14
CA CYS A 19 -3.86 9.34 31.82
C CYS A 19 -5.11 9.23 30.94
N SER A 20 -4.92 9.47 29.65
CA SER A 20 -5.95 9.29 28.63
C SER A 20 -5.88 7.88 28.02
N ALA A 21 -7.03 7.25 27.80
CA ALA A 21 -7.12 5.95 27.14
C ALA A 21 -6.83 6.08 25.63
N GLY A 22 -5.78 5.43 25.16
CA GLY A 22 -5.42 5.30 23.74
C GLY A 22 -5.76 3.92 23.18
N SER A 23 -5.23 3.64 21.98
CA SER A 23 -5.46 2.36 21.28
C SER A 23 -5.03 1.16 22.14
N GLY A 24 -5.87 0.13 22.21
CA GLY A 24 -5.61 -1.07 23.01
C GLY A 24 -5.89 -0.93 24.51
N THR A 25 -6.47 0.19 24.96
CA THR A 25 -6.93 0.40 26.34
C THR A 25 -8.43 0.71 26.38
N TYR A 26 -9.07 0.48 27.53
CA TYR A 26 -10.47 0.88 27.76
C TYR A 26 -10.61 1.49 29.15
N CYS A 27 -11.59 2.38 29.32
CA CYS A 27 -11.93 2.96 30.61
C CYS A 27 -13.09 2.19 31.26
N LYS A 28 -12.95 1.87 32.55
CA LYS A 28 -14.01 1.23 33.34
C LYS A 28 -13.93 1.73 34.79
N HIS A 29 -15.04 2.21 35.33
CA HIS A 29 -15.15 2.71 36.72
C HIS A 29 -14.05 3.72 37.14
N GLY A 30 -13.68 4.67 36.26
CA GLY A 30 -12.67 5.70 36.57
C GLY A 30 -11.21 5.24 36.42
N TYR A 31 -10.97 4.00 36.01
CA TYR A 31 -9.63 3.46 35.75
C TYR A 31 -9.47 3.06 34.28
N VAL A 32 -8.23 3.13 33.80
CA VAL A 32 -7.81 2.66 32.48
C VAL A 32 -7.25 1.25 32.61
N PHE A 33 -7.79 0.33 31.81
CA PHE A 33 -7.39 -1.07 31.75
C PHE A 33 -6.81 -1.40 30.37
N ALA A 34 -5.89 -2.37 30.33
CA ALA A 34 -5.41 -2.93 29.08
C ALA A 34 -6.50 -3.84 28.46
N SER A 35 -6.79 -3.64 27.17
CA SER A 35 -7.66 -4.52 26.37
C SER A 35 -6.84 -5.60 25.63
N LEU A 36 -5.59 -5.28 25.32
CA LEU A 36 -4.68 -6.12 24.55
C LEU A 36 -3.51 -6.62 25.40
N SER A 37 -2.98 -7.78 25.03
CA SER A 37 -1.67 -8.24 25.47
C SER A 37 -0.61 -7.58 24.60
N GLY A 38 0.37 -6.90 25.20
CA GLY A 38 1.38 -6.16 24.45
C GLY A 38 2.29 -5.32 25.31
N TYR A 39 3.04 -4.43 24.68
CA TYR A 39 3.88 -3.46 25.38
C TYR A 39 3.13 -2.14 25.56
N LEU A 40 3.30 -1.56 26.74
CA LEU A 40 2.72 -0.28 27.10
C LEU A 40 3.56 0.86 26.51
N VAL A 41 2.95 1.65 25.62
CA VAL A 41 3.53 2.88 25.11
C VAL A 41 2.80 4.06 25.76
N ARG A 42 3.54 4.82 26.57
CA ARG A 42 3.09 6.10 27.11
C ARG A 42 3.59 7.22 26.21
N LYS A 43 2.69 7.95 25.56
CA LYS A 43 3.02 9.16 24.79
C LYS A 43 2.60 10.38 25.61
N SER A 44 3.57 11.18 26.02
CA SER A 44 3.31 12.47 26.67
C SER A 44 3.45 13.56 25.62
N GLU A 45 2.35 14.19 25.21
CA GLU A 45 2.41 15.44 24.45
C GLU A 45 2.51 16.60 25.44
N ASN A 46 3.43 17.53 25.18
CA ASN A 46 3.82 18.60 26.11
C ASN A 46 2.59 19.42 26.57
N GLY A 47 2.15 19.19 27.82
CA GLY A 47 1.06 19.94 28.47
C GLY A 47 -0.29 19.21 28.57
N MET A 48 -0.45 18.02 27.98
CA MET A 48 -1.67 17.20 28.10
C MET A 48 -1.42 15.91 28.89
N LEU A 49 -2.49 15.32 29.41
CA LEU A 49 -2.44 14.02 30.10
C LEU A 49 -1.80 12.97 29.17
N PRO A 50 -0.84 12.17 29.67
CA PRO A 50 -0.18 11.15 28.87
C PRO A 50 -1.19 10.13 28.33
N VAL A 51 -1.11 9.85 27.03
CA VAL A 51 -1.95 8.85 26.36
C VAL A 51 -1.30 7.49 26.51
N LEU A 52 -2.05 6.53 27.06
CA LEU A 52 -1.63 5.14 27.19
C LEU A 52 -2.16 4.32 26.03
N SER A 53 -1.25 3.77 25.23
CA SER A 53 -1.59 2.84 24.15
C SER A 53 -0.90 1.51 24.39
N VAL A 54 -1.65 0.41 24.27
CA VAL A 54 -1.08 -0.94 24.31
C VAL A 54 -0.95 -1.44 22.89
N VAL A 55 0.28 -1.68 22.46
CA VAL A 55 0.59 -2.12 21.11
C VAL A 55 1.11 -3.55 21.16
N ARG A 56 0.65 -4.39 20.23
CA ARG A 56 1.22 -5.73 20.02
C ARG A 56 2.51 -5.60 19.23
N GLU A 57 3.48 -6.45 19.56
CA GLU A 57 4.72 -6.56 18.78
C GLU A 57 4.46 -6.98 17.32
N THR A 58 3.30 -7.59 17.06
CA THR A 58 2.75 -7.77 15.71
C THR A 58 2.24 -6.43 15.16
N GLU A 59 3.21 -5.60 14.78
CA GLU A 59 3.21 -4.42 13.89
C GLU A 59 1.92 -3.59 13.77
N SER A 60 2.10 -2.29 13.99
CA SER A 60 1.20 -1.25 13.49
C SER A 60 0.79 -1.54 12.05
N GLN A 61 -0.50 -1.80 11.82
CA GLN A 61 -1.04 -1.84 10.46
C GLN A 61 -0.83 -0.46 9.85
N LEU A 62 0.20 -0.34 9.02
CA LEU A 62 0.38 0.84 8.20
C LEU A 62 -0.76 0.85 7.17
N LEU A 63 -1.57 1.90 7.23
CA LEU A 63 -2.60 2.14 6.24
C LEU A 63 -2.02 3.05 5.16
N PRO A 64 -2.23 2.75 3.86
CA PRO A 64 -1.85 3.67 2.80
C PRO A 64 -2.65 4.97 2.94
N ASP A 65 -1.96 6.09 3.02
CA ASP A 65 -2.61 7.41 2.99
C ASP A 65 -2.83 7.88 1.54
N VAL A 66 -3.75 8.83 1.38
CA VAL A 66 -4.00 9.47 0.08
C VAL A 66 -2.74 10.21 -0.37
N GLY A 67 -2.34 10.00 -1.62
CA GLY A 67 -1.14 10.58 -2.20
C GLY A 67 0.14 9.79 -1.95
N ALA A 68 0.10 8.71 -1.15
CA ALA A 68 1.25 7.85 -0.96
C ALA A 68 1.57 7.05 -2.24
N VAL A 69 2.86 6.91 -2.53
CA VAL A 69 3.36 6.02 -3.60
C VAL A 69 3.42 4.60 -3.06
N VAL A 70 2.80 3.67 -3.77
CA VAL A 70 2.69 2.26 -3.40
C VAL A 70 3.24 1.38 -4.51
N THR A 71 3.90 0.30 -4.10
CA THR A 71 4.29 -0.77 -5.02
C THR A 71 3.23 -1.84 -4.99
N CYS A 72 2.66 -2.13 -6.15
CA CYS A 72 1.60 -3.11 -6.29
C CYS A 72 1.89 -4.12 -7.39
N LYS A 73 1.33 -5.31 -7.23
CA LYS A 73 1.38 -6.41 -8.20
C LYS A 73 0.05 -6.49 -8.93
N VAL A 74 0.10 -6.56 -10.26
CA VAL A 74 -1.10 -6.77 -11.08
C VAL A 74 -1.59 -8.21 -10.89
N CYS A 75 -2.82 -8.36 -10.43
CA CYS A 75 -3.43 -9.67 -10.19
C CYS A 75 -4.26 -10.10 -11.41
N SER A 76 -5.09 -9.21 -11.92
CA SER A 76 -5.96 -9.49 -13.07
C SER A 76 -6.25 -8.20 -13.82
N ILE A 77 -6.36 -8.29 -15.14
CA ILE A 77 -6.65 -7.16 -16.02
C ILE A 77 -8.04 -7.32 -16.64
N ASN A 78 -8.76 -6.20 -16.74
CA ASN A 78 -9.97 -6.05 -17.53
C ASN A 78 -9.74 -4.88 -18.51
N SER A 79 -10.46 -4.85 -19.62
CA SER A 79 -10.40 -3.75 -20.59
C SER A 79 -10.72 -2.37 -19.97
N ARG A 80 -11.49 -2.32 -18.88
CA ARG A 80 -11.88 -1.05 -18.22
C ARG A 80 -11.07 -0.71 -16.98
N PHE A 81 -10.53 -1.70 -16.29
CA PHE A 81 -9.79 -1.52 -15.04
C PHE A 81 -8.81 -2.68 -14.81
N ALA A 82 -7.73 -2.43 -14.08
CA ALA A 82 -6.81 -3.45 -13.62
C ALA A 82 -6.95 -3.64 -12.11
N LYS A 83 -7.06 -4.90 -11.68
CA LYS A 83 -7.02 -5.28 -10.26
C LYS A 83 -5.58 -5.50 -9.85
N VAL A 84 -5.17 -4.79 -8.82
CA VAL A 84 -3.81 -4.87 -8.27
C VAL A 84 -3.86 -5.17 -6.78
N GLN A 85 -2.74 -5.65 -6.26
CA GLN A 85 -2.55 -5.95 -4.85
C GLN A 85 -1.35 -5.16 -4.36
N ILE A 86 -1.50 -4.36 -3.31
CA ILE A 86 -0.45 -3.53 -2.74
C ILE A 86 0.44 -4.40 -1.85
N LEU A 87 1.76 -4.29 -2.03
CA LEU A 87 2.77 -5.02 -1.25
C LEU A 87 3.60 -4.06 -0.40
N TYR A 88 3.90 -2.86 -0.90
CA TYR A 88 4.72 -1.86 -0.20
C TYR A 88 4.05 -0.49 -0.24
N ILE A 89 4.18 0.26 0.86
CA ILE A 89 3.90 1.71 0.91
C ILE A 89 5.25 2.39 1.06
N GLY A 90 5.64 3.18 0.05
CA GLY A 90 6.98 3.77 -0.02
C GLY A 90 8.06 2.70 0.10
N SER A 91 8.81 2.73 1.20
CA SER A 91 9.89 1.79 1.53
C SER A 91 9.48 0.66 2.48
N THR A 92 8.27 0.69 3.05
CA THR A 92 7.88 -0.25 4.11
C THR A 92 7.02 -1.38 3.54
N PRO A 93 7.41 -2.66 3.74
CA PRO A 93 6.59 -3.80 3.33
C PRO A 93 5.33 -3.90 4.19
N LEU A 94 4.22 -4.27 3.55
CA LEU A 94 2.99 -4.65 4.26
C LEU A 94 2.85 -6.17 4.30
N LYS A 95 2.59 -6.68 5.51
CA LYS A 95 2.20 -8.08 5.70
C LYS A 95 0.79 -8.35 5.19
N ASN A 96 -0.12 -7.40 5.41
CA ASN A 96 -1.47 -7.46 4.86
C ASN A 96 -1.49 -6.91 3.45
N THR A 97 -2.02 -7.70 2.53
CA THR A 97 -2.16 -7.28 1.15
C THR A 97 -3.45 -6.50 0.95
N PHE A 98 -3.34 -5.23 0.57
CA PHE A 98 -4.49 -4.40 0.24
C PHE A 98 -4.86 -4.54 -1.24
N ARG A 99 -6.16 -4.48 -1.56
CA ARG A 99 -6.64 -4.55 -2.93
C ARG A 99 -6.74 -3.14 -3.51
N GLY A 100 -6.20 -2.96 -4.71
CA GLY A 100 -6.27 -1.71 -5.44
C GLY A 100 -6.89 -1.90 -6.82
N THR A 101 -7.44 -0.83 -7.36
CA THR A 101 -7.97 -0.79 -8.73
C THR A 101 -7.40 0.42 -9.45
N ILE A 102 -6.87 0.19 -10.65
CA ILE A 102 -6.43 1.23 -11.58
C ILE A 102 -7.46 1.29 -12.70
N ARG A 103 -8.08 2.44 -12.92
CA ARG A 103 -9.06 2.63 -14.01
C ARG A 103 -8.35 3.03 -15.29
N LYS A 104 -8.98 2.79 -16.45
CA LYS A 104 -8.45 3.21 -17.76
C LYS A 104 -8.09 4.71 -17.78
N GLU A 105 -8.92 5.54 -17.17
CA GLU A 105 -8.78 7.01 -17.11
C GLU A 105 -7.58 7.50 -16.27
N ASP A 106 -7.03 6.62 -15.42
CA ASP A 106 -5.98 6.93 -14.45
C ASP A 106 -4.60 6.36 -14.87
N ILE A 107 -4.52 5.78 -16.08
CA ILE A 107 -3.28 5.17 -16.60
C ILE A 107 -2.29 6.23 -17.11
N ARG A 108 -2.78 7.24 -17.83
CA ARG A 108 -1.99 8.34 -18.38
C ARG A 108 -2.61 9.69 -18.03
N ALA A 109 -1.77 10.69 -17.80
CA ALA A 109 -2.23 12.07 -17.66
C ALA A 109 -2.81 12.63 -18.97
N THR A 110 -2.23 12.26 -20.12
CA THR A 110 -2.60 12.75 -21.46
C THR A 110 -3.16 11.62 -22.35
N GLU A 111 -4.09 11.96 -23.25
CA GLU A 111 -4.73 11.03 -24.20
C GLU A 111 -5.44 9.82 -23.57
N LYS A 112 -6.20 10.03 -22.48
CA LYS A 112 -6.89 8.97 -21.72
C LYS A 112 -7.77 8.03 -22.57
N ASP A 113 -8.38 8.56 -23.63
CA ASP A 113 -9.33 7.80 -24.46
C ASP A 113 -8.66 6.74 -25.34
N LYS A 114 -7.41 6.97 -25.75
CA LYS A 114 -6.68 6.10 -26.69
C LYS A 114 -5.89 4.98 -26.00
N VAL A 115 -5.86 4.96 -24.67
CA VAL A 115 -5.05 4.00 -23.91
C VAL A 115 -5.76 2.65 -23.79
N GLU A 116 -5.08 1.58 -24.18
CA GLU A 116 -5.58 0.22 -24.00
C GLU A 116 -4.87 -0.47 -22.83
N VAL A 117 -5.64 -0.89 -21.82
CA VAL A 117 -5.12 -1.52 -20.59
C VAL A 117 -4.27 -2.76 -20.91
N TYR A 118 -4.70 -3.56 -21.89
CA TYR A 118 -4.00 -4.78 -22.33
C TYR A 118 -2.59 -4.55 -22.87
N LYS A 119 -2.30 -3.36 -23.39
CA LYS A 119 -0.97 -3.00 -23.89
C LYS A 119 -0.06 -2.47 -22.78
N CYS A 120 -0.65 -1.95 -21.70
CA CYS A 120 0.08 -1.33 -20.59
C CYS A 120 0.42 -2.31 -19.47
N PHE A 121 -0.48 -3.24 -19.15
CA PHE A 121 -0.34 -4.12 -17.99
C PHE A 121 -0.54 -5.59 -18.36
N ARG A 122 0.30 -6.46 -17.79
CA ARG A 122 0.09 -7.91 -17.81
C ARG A 122 -0.07 -8.44 -16.39
N PRO A 123 -0.83 -9.54 -16.19
CA PRO A 123 -0.95 -10.16 -14.88
C PRO A 123 0.44 -10.63 -14.40
N GLY A 124 0.79 -10.28 -13.17
CA GLY A 124 2.09 -10.60 -12.56
C GLY A 124 3.13 -9.50 -12.63
N ASP A 125 2.87 -8.41 -13.36
CA ASP A 125 3.76 -7.24 -13.40
C ASP A 125 3.75 -6.48 -12.06
N ILE A 126 4.88 -5.83 -11.75
CA ILE A 126 5.01 -4.93 -10.59
C ILE A 126 4.97 -3.50 -11.07
N VAL A 127 4.04 -2.73 -10.49
CA VAL A 127 3.75 -1.35 -10.88
C VAL A 127 3.87 -0.44 -9.66
N LEU A 128 4.44 0.74 -9.89
CA LEU A 128 4.39 1.85 -8.96
C LEU A 128 3.18 2.70 -9.30
N ALA A 129 2.35 2.95 -8.30
CA ALA A 129 1.15 3.76 -8.44
C ALA A 129 0.99 4.66 -7.21
N LYS A 130 0.16 5.69 -7.34
CA LYS A 130 -0.17 6.61 -6.25
C LYS A 130 -1.61 6.42 -5.82
N VAL A 131 -1.85 6.48 -4.51
CA VAL A 131 -3.21 6.37 -3.95
C VAL A 131 -3.97 7.66 -4.19
N ILE A 132 -5.13 7.58 -4.84
CA ILE A 132 -6.05 8.72 -5.03
C ILE A 132 -7.07 8.76 -3.90
N SER A 133 -7.66 7.61 -3.57
CA SER A 133 -8.74 7.51 -2.59
C SER A 133 -8.82 6.11 -2.00
N LEU A 134 -9.27 6.02 -0.75
CA LEU A 134 -9.35 4.80 0.04
C LEU A 134 -10.50 3.87 -0.39
N GLY A 135 -11.52 4.40 -1.09
CA GLY A 135 -12.66 3.65 -1.62
C GLY A 135 -13.63 3.13 -0.54
N ASP A 136 -14.92 3.35 -0.74
CA ASP A 136 -15.92 3.32 0.34
C ASP A 136 -16.43 1.90 0.71
N VAL A 137 -16.54 0.98 -0.25
CA VAL A 137 -17.42 -0.20 -0.06
C VAL A 137 -16.69 -1.54 0.16
N GLN A 138 -15.41 -1.65 -0.20
CA GLN A 138 -14.67 -2.93 -0.14
C GLN A 138 -13.16 -2.77 0.13
N SER A 139 -12.72 -1.64 0.70
CA SER A 139 -11.30 -1.31 0.84
C SER A 139 -10.54 -1.42 -0.50
N ASN A 140 -11.22 -1.05 -1.59
CA ASN A 140 -10.63 -1.01 -2.92
C ASN A 140 -9.99 0.36 -3.10
N TYR A 141 -8.69 0.42 -2.90
CA TYR A 141 -7.92 1.64 -3.10
C TYR A 141 -7.94 2.03 -4.57
N LEU A 142 -8.28 3.28 -4.86
CA LEU A 142 -8.16 3.84 -6.20
C LEU A 142 -6.73 4.31 -6.40
N LEU A 143 -6.11 3.80 -7.45
CA LEU A 143 -4.70 4.03 -7.75
C LEU A 143 -4.55 4.67 -9.12
N THR A 144 -3.60 5.59 -9.25
CA THR A 144 -3.23 6.22 -10.51
C THR A 144 -1.77 5.98 -10.86
N THR A 145 -1.51 5.88 -12.17
CA THR A 145 -0.16 5.88 -12.76
C THR A 145 0.02 7.08 -13.69
N ALA A 146 -0.75 8.16 -13.50
CA ALA A 146 -0.74 9.31 -14.41
C ALA A 146 0.55 10.15 -14.36
N GLU A 147 1.37 10.01 -13.32
CA GLU A 147 2.64 10.72 -13.20
C GLU A 147 3.76 10.03 -14.00
N ASN A 148 4.69 10.81 -14.56
CA ASN A 148 5.77 10.29 -15.39
C ASN A 148 6.72 9.32 -14.67
N GLU A 149 6.81 9.42 -13.34
CA GLU A 149 7.65 8.57 -12.49
C GLU A 149 6.95 7.27 -12.08
N LEU A 150 5.65 7.15 -12.35
CA LEU A 150 4.82 6.01 -12.01
C LEU A 150 4.59 5.11 -13.23
N GLY A 151 4.44 3.81 -13.00
CA GLY A 151 4.28 2.83 -14.08
C GLY A 151 4.83 1.45 -13.75
N VAL A 152 5.01 0.61 -14.78
CA VAL A 152 5.54 -0.75 -14.63
C VAL A 152 7.06 -0.70 -14.41
N VAL A 153 7.52 -1.21 -13.26
CA VAL A 153 8.95 -1.26 -12.92
C VAL A 153 9.55 -2.62 -13.27
N VAL A 154 8.78 -3.69 -13.05
CA VAL A 154 9.22 -5.05 -13.34
C VAL A 154 8.15 -5.75 -14.17
N ALA A 155 8.53 -6.16 -15.37
CA ALA A 155 7.69 -6.96 -16.25
C ALA A 155 8.21 -8.40 -16.31
N ARG A 156 7.32 -9.37 -16.19
CA ARG A 156 7.67 -10.78 -16.39
C ARG A 156 7.43 -11.17 -17.84
N SER A 157 8.49 -11.54 -18.55
CA SER A 157 8.35 -12.09 -19.90
C SER A 157 7.86 -13.54 -19.83
N GLU A 158 7.13 -13.96 -20.87
CA GLU A 158 6.56 -15.32 -21.01
C GLU A 158 7.62 -16.43 -20.90
N ALA A 159 8.86 -16.15 -21.31
CA ALA A 159 10.02 -17.03 -21.18
C ALA A 159 10.69 -17.04 -19.78
N GLY A 160 10.04 -16.50 -18.74
CA GLY A 160 10.58 -16.48 -17.37
C GLY A 160 11.75 -15.52 -17.11
N LYS A 161 12.24 -14.83 -18.15
CA LYS A 161 13.27 -13.77 -18.01
C LYS A 161 12.64 -12.51 -17.43
N LYS A 162 13.20 -12.03 -16.31
CA LYS A 162 12.84 -10.75 -15.70
C LYS A 162 13.35 -9.64 -16.62
N LYS A 163 12.45 -8.80 -17.14
CA LYS A 163 12.84 -7.56 -17.81
C LYS A 163 12.83 -6.47 -16.76
N SER A 164 14.01 -6.02 -16.33
CA SER A 164 14.14 -4.80 -15.53
C SER A 164 13.97 -3.62 -16.48
N CYS A 165 12.87 -2.89 -16.34
CA CYS A 165 12.70 -1.62 -17.04
C CYS A 165 13.30 -0.55 -16.13
N GLU A 166 14.58 -0.22 -16.34
CA GLU A 166 15.16 0.95 -15.67
C GLU A 166 14.36 2.19 -16.09
N VAL A 167 13.84 2.87 -15.08
CA VAL A 167 12.90 4.02 -15.09
C VAL A 167 13.48 5.31 -15.73
N HIS A 168 14.42 5.18 -16.66
CA HIS A 168 14.95 6.27 -17.47
C HIS A 168 14.80 5.96 -18.97
N THR A 169 13.57 5.75 -19.43
CA THR A 169 13.30 5.87 -20.86
C THR A 169 12.02 6.63 -21.13
N ARG A 170 12.20 7.92 -21.47
CA ARG A 170 11.41 8.74 -22.40
C ARG A 170 11.07 8.04 -23.75
N ILE A 171 11.24 6.72 -23.88
CA ILE A 171 11.43 5.99 -25.15
C ILE A 171 10.59 4.70 -25.26
N ILE A 172 9.84 4.25 -24.24
CA ILE A 172 9.06 3.00 -24.41
C ILE A 172 7.81 3.18 -25.31
N ALA A 173 7.40 4.42 -25.60
CA ALA A 173 6.28 4.65 -26.52
C ALA A 173 6.65 4.73 -28.01
N HIS A 174 7.94 4.80 -28.41
CA HIS A 174 8.27 4.97 -29.83
C HIS A 174 9.39 4.08 -30.42
N LYS A 175 10.11 3.26 -29.62
CA LYS A 175 11.22 2.46 -30.19
C LYS A 175 11.29 0.97 -29.84
N HIS A 176 10.51 0.46 -28.88
CA HIS A 176 10.65 -0.95 -28.46
C HIS A 176 9.46 -1.88 -28.77
N ILE A 177 8.36 -1.35 -29.31
CA ILE A 177 7.24 -2.19 -29.79
C ILE A 177 7.56 -2.89 -31.13
N SER A 178 8.60 -2.47 -31.85
CA SER A 178 8.95 -3.05 -33.16
C SER A 178 9.78 -4.34 -33.11
N LEU A 179 10.33 -4.73 -31.95
CA LEU A 179 11.29 -5.84 -31.84
C LEU A 179 10.71 -7.14 -31.27
N ALA A 180 9.38 -7.24 -31.08
CA ALA A 180 8.75 -8.45 -30.54
C ALA A 180 7.61 -9.02 -31.41
N GLN A 181 7.48 -8.60 -32.67
CA GLN A 181 6.47 -9.14 -33.60
C GLN A 181 7.03 -9.81 -34.86
N HIS A 182 8.35 -9.99 -34.98
CA HIS A 182 8.96 -10.81 -36.04
C HIS A 182 9.63 -12.06 -35.45
N ASP A 183 8.81 -12.97 -34.91
CA ASP A 183 9.11 -14.41 -34.93
C ASP A 183 7.92 -15.11 -35.60
N LYS A 184 7.68 -14.75 -36.86
CA LYS A 184 7.20 -15.72 -37.84
C LYS A 184 8.46 -16.24 -38.53
N SER A 185 8.95 -17.41 -38.12
CA SER A 185 9.80 -18.20 -39.01
C SER A 185 8.88 -19.14 -39.82
N PRO A 186 8.95 -19.08 -41.15
CA PRO A 186 8.34 -20.07 -42.03
C PRO A 186 9.25 -21.31 -42.09
N LEU A 187 8.64 -22.48 -42.06
CA LEU A 187 9.00 -23.69 -42.82
C LEU A 187 7.75 -24.56 -42.90
#